data_AF-A0A671T9Q0-F1
#
_entry.id   AF-A0A671T9Q0-F1
#
_cell.length_a   1.000
_cell.length_b   1.000
_cell.length_c   1.000
_cell.angle_alpha   90.00
_cell.angle_beta   90.00
_cell.angle_gamma   90.00
#
_symmetry.space_group_name_H-M   'P 1'
#
loop_
_entity.id
_entity.type
_entity.pdbx_description
1 polymer ?
#
loop_
_entity_poly.entity_id
_entity_poly.type
_entity_poly.pdbx_seq_one_letter_code
_entity_poly.pdbx_strand_id
1 'polypeptide(L)'
;IQLFLVFTHVKLKTELCFTNISPCNYCADDSGDEGPLRQPDRALIQGVLKTLASKLEDLSTCNELIGKHGAALQRSLSELEDLRAPSDGVDKTVNERATLFRITSNAMINACQDFVDLAEAHSRRWQRALQYEREQRHHLEETIEQLAKQHNSLERAWRESPRAEGIPEGESSEENEDIEFFDAMEDSPTFITVPADDHSQHSLSSNWSQDDNVSLAFSLCLQDSSGSYLRRGRRCRIPDKPNYSLNLWSIMKNCIGKELSKIPMPVNFNEPLSMLQRLTEDLEYSELLDRATRCDSSLEQMCLVAAFSVSSYSTTVHRTGKPFNPLLGETYELDRVEEYGYRSISEQVRNHILVVCKRYFKGKFHLRNGNIHLKFHASGNHYVWSKVTSTVHNIIVGKLWLDQSGDIIIMNHRNKDKCHLKFSPYSYFSRDVPRKVTGVVMDGEGCGHYILSGTWDDKMESAKIIESSHGSGGSEGKQKTVYQTLPPKLLWKKYPLPENAENMHYFSSLALTLNELEDGVAPTDSRLRPDQRLMEAGLWDEANAEKQCLEERQRLERRKREAQANLALEEGKEAESHQPLWFEKRTDTETGESSYVYKGGYWEAKDRQDWSQCPAIF
;
A
#
# COMPACT_ATOMS: atom_id res chain seq x y z
N ILE A 1 -32.71 -11.63 -57.65
CA ILE A 1 -31.29 -11.92 -57.34
C ILE A 1 -30.50 -10.64 -57.05
N GLN A 2 -30.54 -9.60 -57.90
CA GLN A 2 -29.89 -8.30 -57.57
C GLN A 2 -30.47 -7.59 -56.34
N LEU A 3 -31.78 -7.60 -56.10
CA LEU A 3 -32.35 -7.06 -54.83
C LEU A 3 -31.96 -7.88 -53.60
N PHE A 4 -31.80 -9.20 -53.75
CA PHE A 4 -31.42 -10.09 -52.65
C PHE A 4 -29.95 -9.89 -52.25
N LEU A 5 -29.10 -9.53 -53.22
CA LEU A 5 -27.71 -9.13 -53.02
C LEU A 5 -27.60 -7.75 -52.37
N VAL A 6 -28.46 -6.79 -52.72
CA VAL A 6 -28.49 -5.46 -52.06
C VAL A 6 -28.94 -5.58 -50.59
N PHE A 7 -29.95 -6.40 -50.28
CA PHE A 7 -30.39 -6.63 -48.90
C PHE A 7 -29.38 -7.38 -48.03
N THR A 8 -28.62 -8.33 -48.60
CA THR A 8 -27.54 -9.03 -47.89
C THR A 8 -26.29 -8.17 -47.73
N HIS A 9 -25.98 -7.29 -48.69
CA HIS A 9 -24.84 -6.37 -48.59
C HIS A 9 -25.08 -5.21 -47.61
N VAL A 10 -26.33 -4.73 -47.49
CA VAL A 10 -26.72 -3.76 -46.46
C VAL A 10 -26.68 -4.43 -45.08
N LYS A 11 -27.25 -5.63 -44.92
CA LYS A 11 -27.27 -6.37 -43.63
C LYS A 11 -25.85 -6.73 -43.12
N LEU A 12 -24.93 -7.09 -44.02
CA LEU A 12 -23.51 -7.32 -43.64
C LEU A 12 -22.77 -6.03 -43.27
N LYS A 13 -23.05 -4.89 -43.92
CA LYS A 13 -22.42 -3.60 -43.57
C LYS A 13 -22.94 -3.03 -42.24
N THR A 14 -24.22 -3.24 -41.89
CA THR A 14 -24.75 -2.83 -40.58
C THR A 14 -24.23 -3.71 -39.44
N GLU A 15 -24.06 -5.01 -39.66
CA GLU A 15 -23.47 -5.92 -38.66
C GLU A 15 -21.96 -5.67 -38.45
N LEU A 16 -21.19 -5.29 -39.49
CA LEU A 16 -19.76 -4.92 -39.36
C LEU A 16 -19.52 -3.55 -38.68
N CYS A 17 -20.48 -2.63 -38.72
CA CYS A 17 -20.41 -1.36 -37.98
C CYS A 17 -20.75 -1.53 -36.48
N PHE A 18 -21.60 -2.49 -36.12
CA PHE A 18 -22.02 -2.72 -34.73
C PHE A 18 -21.19 -3.78 -33.98
N THR A 19 -20.39 -4.60 -34.67
CA THR A 19 -19.55 -5.64 -34.03
C THR A 19 -18.18 -5.13 -33.55
N ASN A 20 -17.85 -3.86 -33.78
CA ASN A 20 -16.63 -3.23 -33.24
C ASN A 20 -16.87 -2.31 -32.04
N ILE A 21 -18.07 -2.30 -31.45
CA ILE A 21 -18.36 -1.53 -30.24
C ILE A 21 -19.16 -2.39 -29.24
N SER A 22 -18.53 -2.65 -28.09
CA SER A 22 -19.05 -3.11 -26.77
C SER A 22 -18.76 -4.57 -26.35
N PRO A 23 -18.67 -4.90 -25.03
CA PRO A 23 -18.78 -4.04 -23.83
C PRO A 23 -17.66 -4.23 -22.77
N CYS A 24 -17.35 -3.20 -21.98
CA CYS A 24 -16.83 -3.40 -20.62
C CYS A 24 -17.87 -2.90 -19.63
N ASN A 25 -18.73 -3.80 -19.17
CA ASN A 25 -19.55 -3.61 -17.98
C ASN A 25 -18.62 -3.78 -16.76
N TYR A 26 -18.13 -2.67 -16.23
CA TYR A 26 -17.85 -2.56 -14.79
C TYR A 26 -19.00 -1.76 -14.19
N CYS A 27 -19.58 -2.30 -13.11
CA CYS A 27 -20.55 -1.58 -12.29
C CYS A 27 -19.97 -0.23 -11.90
N ALA A 28 -20.74 0.82 -12.18
CA ALA A 28 -20.48 2.16 -11.70
C ALA A 28 -20.74 2.20 -10.18
N ASP A 29 -19.67 2.32 -9.40
CA ASP A 29 -19.70 3.21 -8.24
C ASP A 29 -19.14 4.55 -8.73
N ASP A 30 -20.02 5.56 -8.64
CA ASP A 30 -19.82 6.92 -9.09
C ASP A 30 -18.95 7.69 -8.08
N SER A 31 -17.67 7.87 -8.38
CA SER A 31 -16.89 9.06 -8.00
C SER A 31 -15.46 8.94 -8.51
N GLY A 32 -15.12 9.67 -9.57
CA GLY A 32 -13.77 9.69 -10.11
C GLY A 32 -13.64 10.71 -11.22
N ASP A 33 -13.13 11.87 -10.86
CA ASP A 33 -12.77 13.03 -11.67
C ASP A 33 -11.90 12.64 -12.89
N GLU A 34 -12.54 12.32 -14.01
CA GLU A 34 -11.92 12.27 -15.33
C GLU A 34 -11.59 13.71 -15.74
N GLY A 35 -10.29 14.02 -15.81
CA GLY A 35 -9.78 15.33 -16.22
C GLY A 35 -10.46 15.84 -17.49
N PRO A 36 -10.61 17.18 -17.64
CA PRO A 36 -11.56 17.74 -18.58
C PRO A 36 -11.15 17.44 -20.02
N LEU A 37 -11.82 16.45 -20.64
CA LEU A 37 -12.01 16.43 -22.07
C LEU A 37 -12.50 17.82 -22.47
N ARG A 38 -11.79 18.49 -23.39
CA ARG A 38 -12.17 19.83 -23.87
C ARG A 38 -13.66 19.80 -24.23
N GLN A 39 -14.45 20.58 -23.50
CA GLN A 39 -15.92 20.68 -23.62
C GLN A 39 -16.50 20.82 -25.05
N PRO A 40 -15.78 21.34 -26.09
CA PRO A 40 -16.34 21.41 -27.44
C PRO A 40 -16.65 20.05 -28.09
N ASP A 41 -15.88 18.98 -27.81
CA ASP A 41 -15.99 17.73 -28.56
C ASP A 41 -17.15 16.84 -28.11
N ARG A 42 -17.50 16.89 -26.81
CA ARG A 42 -18.62 16.11 -26.26
C ARG A 42 -19.97 16.59 -26.80
N ALA A 43 -20.15 17.91 -26.89
CA ALA A 43 -21.35 18.52 -27.47
C ALA A 43 -21.48 18.23 -28.98
N LEU A 44 -20.35 18.23 -29.71
CA LEU A 44 -20.30 17.87 -31.13
C LEU A 44 -20.70 16.41 -31.36
N ILE A 45 -20.16 15.46 -30.60
CA ILE A 45 -20.48 14.03 -30.72
C ILE A 45 -21.96 13.78 -30.42
N GLN A 46 -22.50 14.40 -29.37
CA GLN A 46 -23.91 14.27 -29.01
C GLN A 46 -24.85 14.85 -30.08
N GLY A 47 -24.45 15.94 -30.74
CA GLY A 47 -25.18 16.52 -31.87
C GLY A 47 -25.20 15.61 -33.11
N VAL A 48 -24.09 14.93 -33.40
CA VAL A 48 -23.99 13.94 -34.50
C VAL A 48 -24.90 12.74 -34.25
N LEU A 49 -24.85 12.18 -33.04
CA LEU A 49 -25.67 11.02 -32.67
C LEU A 49 -27.17 11.33 -32.76
N LYS A 50 -27.58 12.54 -32.37
CA LYS A 50 -28.97 12.99 -32.50
C LYS A 50 -29.43 13.05 -33.96
N THR A 51 -28.56 13.51 -34.86
CA THR A 51 -28.87 13.60 -36.30
C THR A 51 -28.98 12.21 -36.94
N LEU A 52 -28.08 11.29 -36.60
CA LEU A 52 -28.13 9.90 -37.08
C LEU A 52 -29.36 9.15 -36.55
N ALA A 53 -29.74 9.37 -35.29
CA ALA A 53 -30.95 8.77 -34.71
C ALA A 53 -32.21 9.24 -35.45
N SER A 54 -32.33 10.53 -35.76
CA SER A 54 -33.45 11.07 -36.55
C SER A 54 -33.53 10.44 -37.95
N LYS A 55 -32.40 10.27 -38.65
CA LYS A 55 -32.40 9.61 -39.97
C LYS A 55 -32.71 8.10 -39.90
N LEU A 56 -32.41 7.45 -38.79
CA LEU A 56 -32.79 6.06 -38.54
C LEU A 56 -34.31 5.92 -38.32
N GLU A 57 -34.94 6.88 -37.65
CA GLU A 57 -36.40 6.94 -37.50
C GLU A 57 -37.12 7.13 -38.84
N ASP A 58 -36.59 7.99 -39.72
CA ASP A 58 -37.11 8.17 -41.10
C ASP A 58 -37.08 6.84 -41.87
N LEU A 59 -35.97 6.11 -41.77
CA LEU A 59 -35.77 4.82 -42.43
C LEU A 59 -36.67 3.72 -41.85
N SER A 60 -36.87 3.72 -40.53
CA SER A 60 -37.81 2.82 -39.86
C SER A 60 -39.25 3.07 -40.32
N THR A 61 -39.64 4.34 -40.43
CA THR A 61 -40.96 4.75 -40.93
C THR A 61 -41.18 4.29 -42.38
N CYS A 62 -40.18 4.48 -43.25
CA CYS A 62 -40.23 4.01 -44.63
C CYS A 62 -40.31 2.47 -44.72
N ASN A 63 -39.61 1.75 -43.84
CA ASN A 63 -39.64 0.30 -43.77
C ASN A 63 -41.01 -0.27 -43.32
N GLU A 64 -41.71 0.42 -42.42
CA GLU A 64 -43.09 0.04 -42.09
C GLU A 64 -44.06 0.27 -43.26
N LEU A 65 -43.92 1.42 -43.93
CA LEU A 65 -44.78 1.79 -45.06
C LEU A 65 -44.59 0.83 -46.24
N ILE A 66 -43.35 0.46 -46.58
CA ILE A 66 -43.08 -0.50 -47.66
C ILE A 66 -43.66 -1.87 -47.34
N GLY A 67 -43.61 -2.30 -46.07
CA GLY A 67 -44.26 -3.53 -45.62
C GLY A 67 -45.79 -3.49 -45.77
N LYS A 68 -46.43 -2.40 -45.32
CA LYS A 68 -47.89 -2.20 -45.42
C LYS A 68 -48.36 -2.14 -46.87
N HIS A 69 -47.72 -1.34 -47.71
CA HIS A 69 -48.09 -1.21 -49.13
C HIS A 69 -47.75 -2.47 -49.92
N GLY A 70 -46.65 -3.15 -49.60
CA GLY A 70 -46.28 -4.42 -50.22
C GLY A 70 -47.31 -5.51 -49.94
N ALA A 71 -47.73 -5.66 -48.68
CA ALA A 71 -48.78 -6.60 -48.30
C ALA A 71 -50.14 -6.26 -48.93
N ALA A 72 -50.47 -4.97 -49.08
CA ALA A 72 -51.70 -4.53 -49.75
C ALA A 72 -51.69 -4.81 -51.26
N LEU A 73 -50.55 -4.61 -51.92
CA LEU A 73 -50.35 -4.93 -53.33
C LEU A 73 -50.42 -6.44 -53.56
N GLN A 74 -49.73 -7.23 -52.72
CA GLN A 74 -49.73 -8.69 -52.82
C GLN A 74 -51.14 -9.28 -52.70
N ARG A 75 -51.95 -8.78 -51.75
CA ARG A 75 -53.37 -9.18 -51.63
C ARG A 75 -54.18 -8.87 -52.89
N SER A 76 -54.02 -7.67 -53.46
CA SER A 76 -54.70 -7.30 -54.70
C SER A 76 -54.26 -8.12 -55.91
N LEU A 77 -52.99 -8.53 -55.97
CA LEU A 77 -52.49 -9.40 -57.04
C LEU A 77 -53.05 -10.82 -56.91
N SER A 78 -53.10 -11.37 -55.70
CA SER A 78 -53.72 -12.69 -55.46
C SER A 78 -55.21 -12.69 -55.77
N GLU A 79 -55.94 -11.63 -55.40
CA GLU A 79 -57.36 -11.47 -55.76
C GLU A 79 -57.57 -11.39 -57.28
N LEU A 80 -56.62 -10.83 -58.04
CA LEU A 80 -56.66 -10.77 -59.50
C LEU A 80 -56.38 -12.15 -60.13
N GLU A 81 -55.45 -12.94 -59.57
CA GLU A 81 -55.11 -14.29 -60.05
C GLU A 81 -56.26 -15.31 -59.88
N ASP A 82 -57.11 -15.12 -58.86
CA ASP A 82 -58.26 -15.99 -58.59
C ASP A 82 -59.49 -15.72 -59.48
N LEU A 83 -59.49 -14.63 -60.27
CA LEU A 83 -60.61 -14.27 -61.14
C LEU A 83 -60.44 -14.84 -62.56
N ARG A 84 -61.36 -15.71 -62.98
CA ARG A 84 -61.38 -16.33 -64.32
C ARG A 84 -61.86 -15.40 -65.46
N ALA A 85 -62.29 -14.17 -65.19
CA ALA A 85 -62.70 -13.20 -66.21
C ALA A 85 -62.41 -11.74 -65.77
N PRO A 86 -62.00 -10.84 -66.70
CA PRO A 86 -61.56 -9.49 -66.36
C PRO A 86 -62.72 -8.61 -65.88
N SER A 87 -62.51 -7.93 -64.75
CA SER A 87 -63.40 -6.89 -64.20
C SER A 87 -62.63 -5.57 -64.20
N ASP A 88 -63.12 -4.56 -64.92
CA ASP A 88 -62.50 -3.23 -65.10
C ASP A 88 -62.19 -2.48 -63.78
N GLY A 89 -62.78 -2.90 -62.66
CA GLY A 89 -62.53 -2.32 -61.34
C GLY A 89 -61.25 -2.81 -60.67
N VAL A 90 -60.84 -4.06 -60.90
CA VAL A 90 -59.74 -4.71 -60.16
C VAL A 90 -58.38 -4.21 -60.66
N ASP A 91 -58.22 -4.04 -61.98
CA ASP A 91 -56.99 -3.53 -62.59
C ASP A 91 -56.64 -2.11 -62.10
N LYS A 92 -57.65 -1.26 -61.88
CA LYS A 92 -57.45 0.08 -61.32
C LYS A 92 -56.91 0.01 -59.88
N THR A 93 -57.47 -0.87 -59.05
CA THR A 93 -57.02 -1.02 -57.65
C THR A 93 -55.60 -1.59 -57.55
N VAL A 94 -55.23 -2.54 -58.41
CA VAL A 94 -53.88 -3.09 -58.49
C VAL A 94 -52.90 -1.98 -58.93
N ASN A 95 -53.25 -1.20 -59.94
CA ASN A 95 -52.40 -0.11 -60.45
C ASN A 95 -52.21 1.02 -59.42
N GLU A 96 -53.24 1.37 -58.66
CA GLU A 96 -53.14 2.34 -57.55
C GLU A 96 -52.22 1.81 -56.43
N ARG A 97 -52.40 0.56 -56.00
CA ARG A 97 -51.55 -0.05 -54.96
C ARG A 97 -50.11 -0.25 -55.42
N ALA A 98 -49.89 -0.57 -56.70
CA ALA A 98 -48.56 -0.66 -57.30
C ALA A 98 -47.89 0.72 -57.35
N THR A 99 -48.64 1.77 -57.66
CA THR A 99 -48.16 3.15 -57.64
C THR A 99 -47.76 3.59 -56.23
N LEU A 100 -48.59 3.31 -55.22
CA LEU A 100 -48.26 3.60 -53.81
C LEU A 100 -47.01 2.85 -53.36
N PHE A 101 -46.91 1.55 -53.66
CA PHE A 101 -45.73 0.75 -53.33
C PHE A 101 -44.46 1.29 -54.00
N ARG A 102 -44.56 1.73 -55.26
CA ARG A 102 -43.44 2.36 -55.98
C ARG A 102 -43.00 3.68 -55.34
N ILE A 103 -43.94 4.54 -54.95
CA ILE A 103 -43.64 5.81 -54.27
C ILE A 103 -42.92 5.54 -52.95
N THR A 104 -43.42 4.61 -52.12
CA THR A 104 -42.79 4.31 -50.83
C THR A 104 -41.47 3.57 -50.97
N SER A 105 -41.30 2.75 -52.01
CA SER A 105 -40.02 2.12 -52.33
C SER A 105 -38.95 3.16 -52.71
N ASN A 106 -39.31 4.17 -53.51
CA ASN A 106 -38.41 5.27 -53.85
C ASN A 106 -38.07 6.13 -52.62
N ALA A 107 -39.05 6.40 -51.74
CA ALA A 107 -38.81 7.10 -50.48
C ALA A 107 -37.82 6.34 -49.57
N MET A 108 -37.97 5.01 -49.47
CA MET A 108 -37.05 4.15 -48.72
C MET A 108 -35.63 4.19 -49.31
N ILE A 109 -35.50 4.12 -50.64
CA ILE A 109 -34.18 4.20 -51.31
C ILE A 109 -33.49 5.53 -50.99
N ASN A 110 -34.23 6.65 -51.05
CA ASN A 110 -33.68 7.97 -50.74
C ASN A 110 -33.30 8.11 -49.26
N ALA A 111 -34.15 7.62 -48.33
CA ALA A 111 -33.84 7.63 -46.90
C ALA A 111 -32.60 6.78 -46.55
N CYS A 112 -32.45 5.62 -47.20
CA CYS A 112 -31.24 4.79 -47.10
C CYS A 112 -30.00 5.52 -47.61
N GLN A 113 -30.09 6.21 -48.76
CA GLN A 113 -28.97 6.95 -49.33
C GLN A 113 -28.53 8.10 -48.41
N ASP A 114 -29.48 8.90 -47.92
CA ASP A 114 -29.23 9.98 -46.96
C ASP A 114 -28.53 9.48 -45.69
N PHE A 115 -29.00 8.36 -45.14
CA PHE A 115 -28.43 7.77 -43.93
C PHE A 115 -27.01 7.27 -44.17
N VAL A 116 -26.76 6.59 -45.30
CA VAL A 116 -25.43 6.08 -45.66
C VAL A 116 -24.45 7.23 -45.87
N ASP A 117 -24.82 8.28 -46.59
CA ASP A 117 -23.96 9.43 -46.84
C ASP A 117 -23.59 10.16 -45.54
N LEU A 118 -24.56 10.32 -44.64
CA LEU A 118 -24.33 10.92 -43.33
C LEU A 118 -23.43 10.03 -42.45
N ALA A 119 -23.68 8.72 -42.41
CA ALA A 119 -22.88 7.76 -41.65
C ALA A 119 -21.43 7.69 -42.14
N GLU A 120 -21.20 7.70 -43.46
CA GLU A 120 -19.85 7.71 -44.04
C GLU A 120 -19.10 9.02 -43.75
N ALA A 121 -19.78 10.17 -43.80
CA ALA A 121 -19.19 11.46 -43.50
C ALA A 121 -18.70 11.53 -42.04
N HIS A 122 -19.48 10.99 -41.09
CA HIS A 122 -19.10 10.93 -39.68
C HIS A 122 -18.06 9.86 -39.38
N SER A 123 -18.16 8.68 -40.00
CA SER A 123 -17.16 7.61 -39.88
C SER A 123 -15.75 8.08 -40.26
N ARG A 124 -15.62 8.83 -41.37
CA ARG A 124 -14.33 9.42 -41.79
C ARG A 124 -13.77 10.45 -40.80
N ARG A 125 -14.64 11.18 -40.09
CA ARG A 125 -14.20 12.14 -39.05
C ARG A 125 -13.78 11.42 -37.78
N TRP A 126 -14.55 10.43 -37.34
CA TRP A 126 -14.22 9.62 -36.17
C TRP A 126 -12.95 8.80 -36.38
N GLN A 127 -12.72 8.25 -37.57
CA GLN A 127 -11.46 7.59 -37.91
C GLN A 127 -10.27 8.54 -37.75
N ARG A 128 -10.37 9.80 -38.22
CA ARG A 128 -9.32 10.80 -38.05
C ARG A 128 -9.12 11.22 -36.59
N ALA A 129 -10.19 11.44 -35.84
CA ALA A 129 -10.10 11.79 -34.42
C ALA A 129 -9.51 10.64 -33.59
N LEU A 130 -9.90 9.39 -33.89
CA LEU A 130 -9.34 8.19 -33.26
C LEU A 130 -7.88 7.98 -33.62
N GLN A 131 -7.48 8.24 -34.88
CA GLN A 131 -6.09 8.19 -35.32
C GLN A 131 -5.25 9.22 -34.54
N TYR A 132 -5.76 10.45 -34.43
CA TYR A 132 -5.10 11.52 -33.67
C TYR A 132 -4.97 11.17 -32.19
N GLU A 133 -6.02 10.62 -31.56
CA GLU A 133 -5.98 10.13 -30.18
C GLU A 133 -4.98 8.97 -29.99
N ARG A 134 -4.88 8.06 -30.97
CA ARG A 134 -3.89 6.97 -30.95
C ARG A 134 -2.47 7.51 -31.09
N GLU A 135 -2.25 8.49 -31.95
CA GLU A 135 -0.96 9.17 -32.11
C GLU A 135 -0.57 9.94 -30.84
N GLN A 136 -1.52 10.63 -30.19
CA GLN A 136 -1.30 11.29 -28.91
C GLN A 136 -0.97 10.29 -27.80
N ARG A 137 -1.71 9.19 -27.68
CA ARG A 137 -1.40 8.11 -26.72
C ARG A 137 -0.02 7.51 -26.99
N HIS A 138 0.30 7.23 -28.24
CA HIS A 138 1.60 6.67 -28.60
C HIS A 138 2.74 7.64 -28.27
N HIS A 139 2.57 8.92 -28.55
CA HIS A 139 3.55 9.95 -28.18
C HIS A 139 3.69 10.10 -26.66
N LEU A 140 2.60 10.00 -25.91
CA LEU A 140 2.62 9.98 -24.45
C LEU A 140 3.30 8.73 -23.89
N GLU A 141 3.06 7.56 -24.49
CA GLU A 141 3.76 6.32 -24.16
C GLU A 141 5.26 6.44 -24.42
N GLU A 142 5.67 6.98 -25.57
CA GLU A 142 7.08 7.22 -25.90
C GLU A 142 7.74 8.21 -24.94
N THR A 143 7.05 9.30 -24.57
CA THR A 143 7.59 10.29 -23.62
C THR A 143 7.69 9.72 -22.21
N ILE A 144 6.71 8.93 -21.76
CA ILE A 144 6.78 8.21 -20.48
C ILE A 144 7.92 7.17 -20.52
N GLU A 145 8.10 6.44 -21.61
CA GLU A 145 9.18 5.46 -21.77
C GLU A 145 10.55 6.15 -21.76
N GLN A 146 10.69 7.30 -22.42
CA GLN A 146 11.90 8.12 -22.38
C GLN A 146 12.18 8.63 -20.96
N LEU A 147 11.17 9.13 -20.24
CA LEU A 147 11.30 9.56 -18.85
C LEU A 147 11.68 8.40 -17.92
N ALA A 148 11.09 7.22 -18.11
CA ALA A 148 11.42 6.02 -17.34
C ALA A 148 12.85 5.53 -17.64
N LYS A 149 13.30 5.59 -18.91
CA LYS A 149 14.68 5.29 -19.28
C LYS A 149 15.66 6.30 -18.70
N GLN A 150 15.34 7.59 -18.73
CA GLN A 150 16.15 8.64 -18.11
C GLN A 150 16.23 8.45 -16.59
N HIS A 151 15.11 8.17 -15.92
CA HIS A 151 15.07 7.89 -14.49
C HIS A 151 15.93 6.68 -14.12
N ASN A 152 15.76 5.55 -14.83
CA ASN A 152 16.58 4.35 -14.63
C ASN A 152 18.07 4.58 -14.94
N SER A 153 18.39 5.44 -15.92
CA SER A 153 19.76 5.82 -16.26
C SER A 153 20.37 6.73 -15.20
N LEU A 154 19.59 7.65 -14.64
CA LEU A 154 20.01 8.51 -13.53
C LEU A 154 20.26 7.66 -12.28
N GLU A 155 19.38 6.71 -11.99
CA GLU A 155 19.50 5.80 -10.86
C GLU A 155 20.75 4.90 -11.00
N ARG A 156 21.06 4.41 -12.21
CA ARG A 156 22.30 3.66 -12.48
C ARG A 156 23.54 4.54 -12.38
N ALA A 157 23.52 5.74 -12.94
CA ALA A 157 24.64 6.68 -12.87
C ALA A 157 24.94 7.12 -11.43
N TRP A 158 23.91 7.25 -10.59
CA TRP A 158 24.05 7.49 -9.16
C TRP A 158 24.69 6.29 -8.43
N ARG A 159 24.33 5.06 -8.80
CA ARG A 159 24.91 3.84 -8.22
C ARG A 159 26.34 3.56 -8.67
N GLU A 160 26.75 4.07 -9.84
CA GLU A 160 28.04 3.77 -10.47
C GLU A 160 29.10 4.90 -10.35
N SER A 161 28.79 6.03 -9.69
CA SER A 161 29.75 7.14 -9.55
C SER A 161 30.96 6.73 -8.68
N PRO A 162 32.20 6.79 -9.19
CA PRO A 162 33.39 6.48 -8.40
C PRO A 162 33.71 7.63 -7.44
N ARG A 163 33.87 7.31 -6.15
CA ARG A 163 34.48 8.20 -5.15
C ARG A 163 35.84 8.66 -5.70
N ALA A 164 35.98 9.95 -5.99
CA ALA A 164 37.21 10.53 -6.51
C ALA A 164 38.28 10.53 -5.41
N GLU A 165 39.39 9.84 -5.67
CA GLU A 165 40.60 9.83 -4.85
C GLU A 165 41.38 11.15 -4.97
N GLY A 166 41.89 11.64 -3.84
CA GLY A 166 43.06 12.52 -3.80
C GLY A 166 43.10 13.51 -2.63
N ILE A 167 43.72 13.11 -1.50
CA ILE A 167 44.56 13.85 -0.49
C ILE A 167 44.47 13.12 0.89
N PRO A 168 45.59 13.01 1.65
CA PRO A 168 46.04 11.75 2.24
C PRO A 168 45.47 11.42 3.62
N GLU A 169 45.46 10.11 3.89
CA GLU A 169 44.98 9.45 5.11
C GLU A 169 45.69 9.95 6.38
N GLY A 170 44.92 10.68 7.19
CA GLY A 170 45.05 10.75 8.63
C GLY A 170 43.67 10.46 9.23
N GLU A 171 43.57 9.34 9.94
CA GLU A 171 42.46 8.84 10.78
C GLU A 171 41.20 9.73 10.91
N SER A 172 40.06 9.25 10.40
CA SER A 172 38.75 9.39 11.07
C SER A 172 37.68 8.55 10.40
N SER A 173 36.80 8.04 11.27
CA SER A 173 35.70 7.10 11.05
C SER A 173 34.51 7.74 10.32
N GLU A 174 33.66 6.85 9.79
CA GLU A 174 32.22 7.06 9.53
C GLU A 174 31.83 8.06 8.43
N GLU A 175 31.20 7.57 7.36
CA GLU A 175 30.01 8.17 6.73
C GLU A 175 29.53 7.31 5.54
N ASN A 176 28.41 6.63 5.76
CA ASN A 176 27.44 6.16 4.75
C ASN A 176 26.23 5.53 5.50
N GLU A 177 25.70 6.22 6.51
CA GLU A 177 24.47 5.84 7.22
C GLU A 177 23.37 6.90 7.00
N ASP A 178 23.04 7.27 5.75
CA ASP A 178 22.06 8.35 5.53
C ASP A 178 20.97 7.99 4.52
N ILE A 179 19.81 7.56 5.04
CA ILE A 179 18.51 8.13 4.65
C ILE A 179 17.68 8.29 5.94
N GLU A 180 17.95 9.39 6.64
CA GLU A 180 17.26 9.81 7.86
C GLU A 180 15.87 10.39 7.53
N PHE A 181 14.81 9.84 8.13
CA PHE A 181 13.46 10.39 8.07
C PHE A 181 13.27 11.37 9.24
N PHE A 182 13.64 12.64 9.04
CA PHE A 182 13.27 13.72 9.96
C PHE A 182 11.73 14.00 9.86
N ASP A 183 11.16 14.66 10.87
CA ASP A 183 9.95 15.50 10.74
C ASP A 183 10.25 16.90 11.34
N ALA A 184 11.48 17.11 11.85
CA ALA A 184 11.88 18.33 12.53
C ALA A 184 12.54 19.28 11.54
N MET A 185 11.80 20.33 11.18
CA MET A 185 12.24 21.42 10.31
C MET A 185 13.43 22.18 10.93
N GLU A 186 14.44 22.47 10.11
CA GLU A 186 15.41 23.54 10.33
C GLU A 186 14.81 24.82 9.68
N ASP A 187 14.70 25.87 10.49
CA ASP A 187 14.05 27.17 10.24
C ASP A 187 13.52 27.48 8.82
N SER A 188 12.18 27.61 8.70
CA SER A 188 11.61 28.61 7.77
C SER A 188 10.35 29.25 8.36
N PRO A 189 10.23 30.59 8.38
CA PRO A 189 9.07 31.28 8.93
C PRO A 189 7.95 31.30 7.87
N THR A 190 7.15 30.25 7.77
CA THR A 190 5.90 30.30 6.99
C THR A 190 4.77 29.63 7.76
N PHE A 191 3.96 30.48 8.38
CA PHE A 191 2.69 30.13 9.04
C PHE A 191 1.74 29.50 8.01
N ILE A 192 1.22 28.29 8.28
CA ILE A 192 0.11 27.71 7.53
C ILE A 192 -1.16 28.00 8.31
N THR A 193 -1.86 29.08 7.95
CA THR A 193 -3.23 29.31 8.38
C THR A 193 -4.18 28.55 7.45
N VAL A 194 -4.92 27.60 7.99
CA VAL A 194 -6.14 27.09 7.35
C VAL A 194 -7.21 28.16 7.52
N PRO A 195 -7.88 28.65 6.45
CA PRO A 195 -8.97 29.59 6.62
C PRO A 195 -10.15 28.85 7.28
N ALA A 196 -10.51 29.26 8.49
CA ALA A 196 -11.81 28.99 9.05
C ALA A 196 -12.79 30.00 8.43
N ASP A 197 -13.86 29.50 7.80
CA ASP A 197 -14.98 30.35 7.39
C ASP A 197 -15.67 30.91 8.64
N ASP A 198 -15.62 32.24 8.73
CA ASP A 198 -16.07 33.06 9.85
C ASP A 198 -17.56 33.41 9.68
N HIS A 199 -18.40 32.95 10.59
CA HIS A 199 -19.69 33.59 10.84
C HIS A 199 -19.93 33.81 12.34
N SER A 200 -19.98 35.11 12.65
CA SER A 200 -20.60 35.78 13.80
C SER A 200 -19.77 35.99 15.08
N GLN A 201 -19.20 37.19 15.11
CA GLN A 201 -18.65 37.90 16.26
C GLN A 201 -19.67 38.05 17.40
N HIS A 202 -19.25 37.79 18.63
CA HIS A 202 -19.59 38.66 19.77
C HIS A 202 -18.43 38.73 20.77
N SER A 203 -17.92 39.95 20.92
CA SER A 203 -16.91 40.39 21.88
C SER A 203 -17.42 40.30 23.31
N LEU A 204 -16.63 39.70 24.22
CA LEU A 204 -16.50 40.13 25.62
C LEU A 204 -15.08 39.79 26.14
N SER A 205 -14.41 40.82 26.67
CA SER A 205 -13.16 40.70 27.42
C SER A 205 -13.44 40.52 28.92
N SER A 206 -12.66 39.67 29.61
CA SER A 206 -11.97 40.00 30.88
C SER A 206 -11.46 38.76 31.65
N ASN A 207 -10.18 38.88 32.07
CA ASN A 207 -9.48 38.37 33.26
C ASN A 207 -9.70 36.95 33.85
N TRP A 208 -8.56 36.24 33.92
CA TRP A 208 -8.03 35.39 35.00
C TRP A 208 -9.01 34.70 35.96
N SER A 209 -9.00 33.35 35.98
CA SER A 209 -8.87 32.54 37.20
C SER A 209 -8.58 31.07 36.86
N GLN A 210 -7.74 30.48 37.69
CA GLN A 210 -7.30 29.08 37.78
C GLN A 210 -8.45 28.25 38.37
N ASP A 211 -8.86 27.12 37.75
CA ASP A 211 -9.62 26.02 38.40
C ASP A 211 -9.83 24.77 37.49
N ASP A 212 -9.15 23.67 37.82
CA ASP A 212 -9.65 22.31 38.14
C ASP A 212 -10.77 21.58 37.35
N ASN A 213 -11.02 21.89 36.07
CA ASN A 213 -12.12 21.23 35.33
C ASN A 213 -11.78 20.00 34.46
N VAL A 214 -10.52 19.50 34.47
CA VAL A 214 -10.10 18.33 33.65
C VAL A 214 -10.42 16.98 34.34
N SER A 215 -10.73 17.00 35.64
CA SER A 215 -10.96 15.78 36.44
C SER A 215 -12.33 15.12 36.20
N LEU A 216 -13.36 15.89 35.82
CA LEU A 216 -14.74 15.39 35.79
C LEU A 216 -15.10 14.59 34.53
N ALA A 217 -14.41 14.79 33.40
CA ALA A 217 -14.62 14.00 32.19
C ALA A 217 -14.05 12.57 32.31
N PHE A 218 -13.13 12.33 33.24
CA PHE A 218 -12.42 11.06 33.42
C PHE A 218 -13.24 10.02 34.23
N SER A 219 -14.29 10.45 34.96
CA SER A 219 -15.04 9.58 35.87
C SER A 219 -16.22 8.80 35.25
N LEU A 220 -16.61 9.06 34.00
CA LEU A 220 -17.78 8.39 33.41
C LEU A 220 -17.49 7.02 32.75
N CYS A 221 -16.22 6.58 32.71
CA CYS A 221 -15.83 5.28 32.13
C CYS A 221 -15.39 4.22 33.16
N LEU A 222 -15.39 4.54 34.46
CA LEU A 222 -14.93 3.64 35.53
C LEU A 222 -16.10 3.24 36.44
N GLN A 223 -17.07 2.51 35.90
CA GLN A 223 -17.95 1.67 36.72
C GLN A 223 -18.18 0.33 36.02
N ASP A 224 -17.23 -0.58 36.22
CA ASP A 224 -17.60 -1.96 36.54
C ASP A 224 -16.59 -2.54 37.53
N SER A 225 -17.01 -2.60 38.79
CA SER A 225 -16.26 -3.22 39.89
C SER A 225 -16.98 -4.51 40.26
N SER A 226 -16.55 -5.63 39.68
CA SER A 226 -16.75 -6.93 40.31
C SER A 226 -15.47 -7.75 40.15
N GLY A 227 -14.86 -8.04 41.31
CA GLY A 227 -13.61 -8.75 41.41
C GLY A 227 -13.70 -10.16 40.85
N SER A 228 -12.84 -10.44 39.88
CA SER A 228 -12.42 -11.79 39.51
C SER A 228 -11.15 -11.69 38.67
N TYR A 229 -10.07 -12.35 39.10
CA TYR A 229 -8.82 -12.51 38.35
C TYR A 229 -9.01 -13.47 37.15
N LEU A 230 -10.06 -13.25 36.37
CA LEU A 230 -10.33 -13.94 35.11
C LEU A 230 -9.41 -13.33 34.05
N ARG A 231 -8.69 -14.20 33.33
CA ARG A 231 -7.89 -13.91 32.11
C ARG A 231 -8.33 -12.58 31.47
N ARG A 232 -7.51 -11.53 31.63
CA ARG A 232 -7.82 -10.18 31.13
C ARG A 232 -8.20 -10.29 29.66
N GLY A 233 -9.47 -10.11 29.34
CA GLY A 233 -9.93 -10.12 27.96
C GLY A 233 -9.32 -8.92 27.25
N ARG A 234 -8.42 -9.15 26.29
CA ARG A 234 -7.79 -8.07 25.52
C ARG A 234 -8.82 -7.41 24.62
N ARG A 235 -8.69 -6.09 24.41
CA ARG A 235 -9.61 -5.37 23.53
C ARG A 235 -9.53 -5.92 22.09
N CYS A 236 -10.68 -6.09 21.46
CA CYS A 236 -10.83 -6.53 20.07
C CYS A 236 -11.27 -5.42 19.13
N ARG A 237 -11.38 -4.18 19.63
CA ARG A 237 -11.87 -3.02 18.87
C ARG A 237 -11.26 -1.73 19.41
N ILE A 238 -11.07 -0.76 18.51
CA ILE A 238 -10.80 0.66 18.82
C ILE A 238 -11.89 1.54 18.20
N PRO A 239 -12.04 2.80 18.60
CA PRO A 239 -12.96 3.73 17.94
C PRO A 239 -12.75 3.78 16.42
N ASP A 240 -13.84 3.95 15.68
CA ASP A 240 -13.77 4.02 14.22
C ASP A 240 -13.04 5.30 13.79
N LYS A 241 -12.11 5.17 12.83
CA LYS A 241 -11.37 6.30 12.31
C LYS A 241 -12.33 7.28 11.62
N PRO A 242 -12.20 8.60 11.88
CA PRO A 242 -12.95 9.61 11.16
C PRO A 242 -12.79 9.51 9.63
N ASN A 243 -13.86 9.77 8.89
CA ASN A 243 -13.86 9.70 7.43
C ASN A 243 -13.41 11.04 6.80
N TYR A 244 -12.11 11.32 6.86
CA TYR A 244 -11.50 12.45 6.16
C TYR A 244 -10.82 11.98 4.87
N SER A 245 -11.28 12.48 3.72
CA SER A 245 -10.57 12.30 2.45
C SER A 245 -9.34 13.20 2.42
N LEU A 246 -8.15 12.60 2.46
CA LEU A 246 -6.90 13.35 2.40
C LEU A 246 -6.35 13.38 0.99
N ASN A 247 -5.98 14.56 0.51
CA ASN A 247 -5.29 14.72 -0.76
C ASN A 247 -3.78 14.88 -0.50
N LEU A 248 -3.00 13.79 -0.51
CA LEU A 248 -1.55 13.83 -0.26
C LEU A 248 -0.80 14.76 -1.24
N TRP A 249 -1.32 14.92 -2.46
CA TRP A 249 -0.79 15.86 -3.43
C TRP A 249 -0.85 17.31 -2.96
N SER A 250 -1.87 17.71 -2.19
CA SER A 250 -1.99 19.09 -1.70
C SER A 250 -0.87 19.47 -0.73
N ILE A 251 -0.31 18.48 -0.03
CA ILE A 251 0.83 18.63 0.88
C ILE A 251 2.12 18.52 0.07
N MET A 252 2.26 17.49 -0.75
CA MET A 252 3.48 17.26 -1.52
C MET A 252 3.78 18.33 -2.56
N LYS A 253 2.78 18.97 -3.17
CA LYS A 253 2.99 20.05 -4.16
C LYS A 253 3.79 21.22 -3.56
N ASN A 254 3.57 21.51 -2.27
CA ASN A 254 4.26 22.58 -1.54
C ASN A 254 5.67 22.16 -1.08
N CYS A 255 6.01 20.89 -1.31
CA CYS A 255 7.23 20.23 -0.89
C CYS A 255 8.15 19.88 -2.07
N ILE A 256 7.72 20.15 -3.32
CA ILE A 256 8.52 19.92 -4.51
C ILE A 256 9.80 20.77 -4.43
N GLY A 257 10.97 20.11 -4.42
CA GLY A 257 12.28 20.74 -4.27
C GLY A 257 12.79 20.83 -2.83
N LYS A 258 12.02 20.35 -1.83
CA LYS A 258 12.48 20.14 -0.45
C LYS A 258 12.78 18.66 -0.21
N GLU A 259 13.69 18.36 0.70
CA GLU A 259 13.91 16.99 1.17
C GLU A 259 12.63 16.49 1.86
N LEU A 260 12.08 15.35 1.39
CA LEU A 260 10.82 14.78 1.88
C LEU A 260 10.86 14.45 3.38
N SER A 261 12.06 14.15 3.89
CA SER A 261 12.33 13.93 5.31
C SER A 261 12.26 15.20 6.16
N LYS A 262 12.08 16.41 5.62
CA LYS A 262 12.03 17.64 6.45
C LYS A 262 10.62 18.22 6.55
N ILE A 263 9.60 17.49 6.09
CA ILE A 263 8.21 17.97 6.03
C ILE A 263 7.38 17.23 7.07
N PRO A 264 6.83 17.95 8.08
CA PRO A 264 6.00 17.33 9.09
C PRO A 264 4.72 16.79 8.46
N MET A 265 4.49 15.48 8.60
CA MET A 265 3.26 14.83 8.15
C MET A 265 2.11 15.15 9.13
N PRO A 266 0.94 15.63 8.63
CA PRO A 266 -0.24 15.80 9.47
C PRO A 266 -0.68 14.50 10.14
N VAL A 267 -1.22 14.55 11.37
CA VAL A 267 -1.68 13.36 12.12
C VAL A 267 -2.71 12.55 11.34
N ASN A 268 -3.44 13.17 10.41
CA ASN A 268 -4.42 12.48 9.57
C ASN A 268 -3.78 11.37 8.69
N PHE A 269 -2.47 11.44 8.41
CA PHE A 269 -1.71 10.38 7.71
C PHE A 269 -1.11 9.36 8.65
N ASN A 270 -1.26 9.53 9.96
CA ASN A 270 -0.74 8.61 10.93
C ASN A 270 -1.69 7.44 11.16
N GLU A 271 -1.20 6.49 11.94
CA GLU A 271 -2.03 5.51 12.64
C GLU A 271 -1.73 5.64 14.15
N PRO A 272 -2.66 5.24 15.03
CA PRO A 272 -2.52 5.40 16.48
C PRO A 272 -1.54 4.41 17.14
N LEU A 273 -0.40 4.15 16.49
CA LEU A 273 0.70 3.34 16.99
C LEU A 273 2.03 4.08 16.80
N SER A 274 2.91 3.99 17.79
CA SER A 274 4.31 4.41 17.73
C SER A 274 5.13 3.42 16.89
N MET A 275 6.25 3.86 16.31
CA MET A 275 7.14 2.95 15.58
C MET A 275 7.69 1.82 16.48
N LEU A 276 7.80 2.05 17.80
CA LEU A 276 8.15 1.01 18.78
C LEU A 276 7.12 -0.13 18.80
N GLN A 277 5.83 0.23 18.79
CA GLN A 277 4.72 -0.71 18.72
C GLN A 277 4.68 -1.40 17.36
N ARG A 278 4.87 -0.65 16.26
CA ARG A 278 4.91 -1.20 14.89
C ARG A 278 5.98 -2.27 14.72
N LEU A 279 7.17 -2.07 15.30
CA LEU A 279 8.23 -3.10 15.27
C LEU A 279 7.92 -4.30 16.15
N THR A 280 7.16 -4.11 17.22
CA THR A 280 6.72 -5.22 18.08
C THR A 280 5.73 -6.15 17.35
N GLU A 281 5.02 -5.66 16.32
CA GLU A 281 4.17 -6.49 15.46
C GLU A 281 4.93 -7.60 14.71
N ASP A 282 6.27 -7.52 14.59
CA ASP A 282 7.08 -8.63 14.08
C ASP A 282 6.87 -9.93 14.91
N LEU A 283 6.37 -9.82 16.13
CA LEU A 283 6.06 -10.94 17.03
C LEU A 283 4.64 -11.52 16.84
N GLU A 284 3.83 -11.02 15.89
CA GLU A 284 2.47 -11.52 15.62
C GLU A 284 2.44 -13.04 15.37
N TYR A 285 3.46 -13.55 14.68
CA TYR A 285 3.61 -14.97 14.36
C TYR A 285 4.73 -15.63 15.18
N SER A 286 4.94 -15.19 16.42
CA SER A 286 5.96 -15.73 17.33
C SER A 286 5.84 -17.25 17.56
N GLU A 287 4.67 -17.85 17.36
CA GLU A 287 4.48 -19.31 17.38
C GLU A 287 5.36 -20.07 16.37
N LEU A 288 5.77 -19.44 15.27
CA LEU A 288 6.72 -20.01 14.32
C LEU A 288 8.08 -20.26 14.98
N LEU A 289 8.49 -19.37 15.88
CA LEU A 289 9.72 -19.52 16.65
C LEU A 289 9.59 -20.67 17.67
N ASP A 290 8.41 -20.86 18.27
CA ASP A 290 8.18 -22.01 19.16
C ASP A 290 8.27 -23.32 18.41
N ARG A 291 7.67 -23.39 17.22
CA ARG A 291 7.80 -24.55 16.34
C ARG A 291 9.25 -24.76 15.93
N ALA A 292 9.99 -23.69 15.64
CA ALA A 292 11.40 -23.74 15.27
C ALA A 292 12.28 -24.27 16.42
N THR A 293 11.95 -23.97 17.68
CA THR A 293 12.69 -24.51 18.84
C THR A 293 12.61 -26.03 18.97
N ARG A 294 11.57 -26.65 18.39
CA ARG A 294 11.30 -28.10 18.46
C ARG A 294 11.88 -28.87 17.27
N CYS A 295 12.51 -28.18 16.32
CA CYS A 295 13.16 -28.82 15.19
C CYS A 295 14.51 -29.41 15.60
N ASP A 296 14.76 -30.66 15.21
CA ASP A 296 16.05 -31.31 15.38
C ASP A 296 17.05 -30.91 14.27
N SER A 297 16.54 -30.65 13.06
CA SER A 297 17.33 -30.20 11.92
C SER A 297 17.45 -28.69 11.88
N SER A 298 18.67 -28.18 11.73
CA SER A 298 18.96 -26.75 11.52
C SER A 298 18.35 -26.21 10.23
N LEU A 299 18.19 -27.06 9.20
CA LEU A 299 17.59 -26.71 7.91
C LEU A 299 16.06 -26.57 8.02
N GLU A 300 15.40 -27.46 8.78
CA GLU A 300 13.97 -27.31 9.08
C GLU A 300 13.72 -26.10 10.00
N GLN A 301 14.59 -25.87 10.98
CA GLN A 301 14.57 -24.68 11.81
C GLN A 301 14.71 -23.42 10.95
N MET A 302 15.63 -23.41 9.97
CA MET A 302 15.81 -22.31 9.01
C MET A 302 14.54 -22.04 8.18
N CYS A 303 13.81 -23.08 7.74
CA CYS A 303 12.54 -22.91 7.03
C CYS A 303 11.52 -22.11 7.86
N LEU A 304 11.39 -22.41 9.16
CA LEU A 304 10.48 -21.70 10.07
C LEU A 304 10.96 -20.28 10.39
N VAL A 305 12.28 -20.06 10.54
CA VAL A 305 12.85 -18.72 10.69
C VAL A 305 12.59 -17.86 9.44
N ALA A 306 12.72 -18.46 8.24
CA ALA A 306 12.40 -17.80 6.99
C ALA A 306 10.91 -17.43 6.89
N ALA A 307 10.01 -18.35 7.25
CA ALA A 307 8.58 -18.06 7.31
C ALA A 307 8.26 -16.94 8.32
N PHE A 308 8.92 -16.93 9.49
CA PHE A 308 8.78 -15.87 10.47
C PHE A 308 9.23 -14.51 9.92
N SER A 309 10.39 -14.47 9.24
CA SER A 309 10.87 -13.25 8.58
C SER A 309 9.94 -12.75 7.47
N VAL A 310 9.26 -13.63 6.74
CA VAL A 310 8.29 -13.22 5.70
C VAL A 310 7.00 -12.71 6.35
N SER A 311 6.57 -13.35 7.45
CA SER A 311 5.30 -13.04 8.11
C SER A 311 5.21 -11.61 8.66
N SER A 312 6.33 -10.98 9.02
CA SER A 312 6.37 -9.60 9.52
C SER A 312 5.88 -8.56 8.51
N TYR A 313 5.88 -8.88 7.21
CA TYR A 313 5.40 -7.98 6.15
C TYR A 313 3.88 -8.07 5.93
N SER A 314 3.23 -9.11 6.44
CA SER A 314 1.81 -9.38 6.16
C SER A 314 0.85 -8.33 6.72
N THR A 315 1.29 -7.60 7.76
CA THR A 315 0.53 -6.52 8.42
C THR A 315 0.59 -5.21 7.64
N THR A 316 1.49 -5.06 6.65
CA THR A 316 1.68 -3.78 5.94
C THR A 316 0.76 -3.62 4.73
N VAL A 317 0.09 -4.68 4.26
CA VAL A 317 -0.65 -4.71 2.97
C VAL A 317 -1.62 -3.53 2.80
N HIS A 318 -2.38 -3.22 3.84
CA HIS A 318 -3.42 -2.18 3.82
C HIS A 318 -3.07 -0.96 4.67
N ARG A 319 -1.90 -0.96 5.32
CA ARG A 319 -1.50 0.04 6.32
C ARG A 319 -0.55 1.05 5.74
N THR A 320 -1.12 2.02 5.03
CA THR A 320 -0.42 3.19 4.47
C THR A 320 -0.24 4.32 5.48
N GLY A 321 -0.82 4.21 6.68
CA GLY A 321 -0.67 5.17 7.76
C GLY A 321 0.75 5.12 8.35
N LYS A 322 1.34 6.29 8.59
CA LYS A 322 2.65 6.45 9.23
C LYS A 322 2.52 6.23 10.75
N PRO A 323 3.24 5.30 11.37
CA PRO A 323 3.27 5.25 12.83
C PRO A 323 3.90 6.53 13.40
N PHE A 324 3.55 6.90 14.63
CA PHE A 324 4.17 8.03 15.32
C PHE A 324 5.68 7.78 15.46
N ASN A 325 6.48 8.80 15.14
CA ASN A 325 7.91 8.74 15.38
C ASN A 325 8.16 8.79 16.89
N PRO A 326 8.83 7.79 17.49
CA PRO A 326 9.04 7.77 18.93
C PRO A 326 9.89 8.96 19.39
N LEU A 327 9.57 9.51 20.56
CA LEU A 327 10.43 10.51 21.21
C LEU A 327 11.72 9.85 21.70
N LEU A 328 12.80 10.61 21.82
CA LEU A 328 14.08 10.11 22.35
C LEU A 328 13.88 9.69 23.82
N GLY A 329 14.23 8.44 24.15
CA GLY A 329 13.96 7.84 25.46
C GLY A 329 12.53 7.32 25.64
N GLU A 330 11.65 7.44 24.63
CA GLU A 330 10.36 6.73 24.62
C GLU A 330 10.62 5.23 24.69
N THR A 331 9.81 4.53 25.48
CA THR A 331 9.87 3.09 25.65
C THR A 331 8.56 2.45 25.24
N TYR A 332 8.59 1.15 24.96
CA TYR A 332 7.37 0.37 24.83
C TYR A 332 7.62 -1.07 25.28
N GLU A 333 6.81 -1.53 26.23
CA GLU A 333 6.79 -2.93 26.62
C GLU A 333 5.59 -3.70 26.06
N LEU A 334 5.79 -4.98 25.76
CA LEU A 334 4.72 -5.94 25.48
C LEU A 334 4.97 -7.18 26.35
N ASP A 335 4.25 -7.27 27.47
CA ASP A 335 4.26 -8.45 28.32
C ASP A 335 3.12 -9.41 27.93
N ARG A 336 3.52 -10.58 27.43
CA ARG A 336 2.63 -11.68 27.05
C ARG A 336 3.14 -13.00 27.63
N VAL A 337 3.80 -12.95 28.79
CA VAL A 337 4.39 -14.12 29.41
C VAL A 337 3.34 -15.18 29.74
N GLU A 338 2.21 -14.76 30.30
CA GLU A 338 1.12 -15.67 30.67
C GLU A 338 0.41 -16.26 29.44
N GLU A 339 0.28 -15.49 28.36
CA GLU A 339 -0.48 -15.86 27.16
C GLU A 339 0.38 -16.67 26.16
N TYR A 340 1.60 -16.22 25.90
CA TYR A 340 2.47 -16.72 24.81
C TYR A 340 3.91 -17.02 25.26
N GLY A 341 4.24 -16.85 26.54
CA GLY A 341 5.56 -17.17 27.08
C GLY A 341 6.67 -16.21 26.65
N TYR A 342 6.33 -14.99 26.24
CA TYR A 342 7.29 -13.97 25.84
C TYR A 342 6.97 -12.59 26.42
N ARG A 343 8.01 -11.79 26.62
CA ARG A 343 7.89 -10.35 26.83
C ARG A 343 8.90 -9.61 25.99
N SER A 344 8.54 -8.42 25.54
CA SER A 344 9.47 -7.51 24.86
C SER A 344 9.54 -6.13 25.48
N ILE A 345 10.71 -5.51 25.39
CA ILE A 345 10.94 -4.11 25.73
C ILE A 345 11.64 -3.44 24.56
N SER A 346 11.25 -2.20 24.31
CA SER A 346 11.93 -1.33 23.38
C SER A 346 12.14 0.08 23.90
N GLU A 347 13.18 0.72 23.38
CA GLU A 347 13.57 2.10 23.68
C GLU A 347 14.05 2.79 22.40
N GLN A 348 13.72 4.07 22.27
CA GLN A 348 14.27 4.95 21.23
C GLN A 348 15.64 5.49 21.66
N VAL A 349 16.72 4.95 21.05
CA VAL A 349 18.12 5.15 21.49
C VAL A 349 18.91 5.96 20.44
N ARG A 350 18.41 7.15 20.08
CA ARG A 350 18.82 7.98 18.90
C ARG A 350 18.04 7.64 17.62
N ASN A 351 18.71 7.06 16.62
CA ASN A 351 18.17 6.68 15.30
C ASN A 351 17.77 5.19 15.23
N HIS A 352 17.95 4.46 16.33
CA HIS A 352 17.69 3.02 16.39
C HIS A 352 16.61 2.71 17.41
N ILE A 353 15.68 1.86 16.98
CA ILE A 353 14.72 1.20 17.85
C ILE A 353 15.29 -0.16 18.21
N LEU A 354 15.34 -0.44 19.49
CA LEU A 354 15.84 -1.70 19.99
C LEU A 354 14.67 -2.48 20.54
N VAL A 355 14.35 -3.62 19.96
CA VAL A 355 13.34 -4.53 20.53
C VAL A 355 14.09 -5.71 21.13
N VAL A 356 13.86 -6.02 22.39
CA VAL A 356 14.37 -7.23 23.03
C VAL A 356 13.21 -8.09 23.40
N CYS A 357 13.09 -9.28 22.80
CA CYS A 357 12.14 -10.27 23.25
C CYS A 357 12.86 -11.38 24.03
N LYS A 358 12.45 -11.59 25.29
CA LYS A 358 12.91 -12.70 26.13
C LYS A 358 11.75 -13.68 26.26
N ARG A 359 11.92 -14.89 25.70
CA ARG A 359 10.99 -16.01 25.93
C ARG A 359 11.47 -16.87 27.09
N TYR A 360 10.53 -17.43 27.87
CA TYR A 360 10.85 -18.47 28.84
C TYR A 360 11.47 -19.72 28.17
N PHE A 361 11.16 -19.93 26.88
CA PHE A 361 11.75 -20.97 26.06
C PHE A 361 12.98 -20.48 25.29
N LYS A 362 14.12 -20.46 25.99
CA LYS A 362 15.46 -20.68 25.41
C LYS A 362 15.76 -19.90 24.11
N GLY A 363 15.40 -18.62 23.98
CA GLY A 363 15.84 -17.81 22.83
C GLY A 363 15.81 -16.30 23.07
N LYS A 364 16.55 -15.56 22.22
CA LYS A 364 16.76 -14.10 22.30
C LYS A 364 16.59 -13.49 20.90
N PHE A 365 15.66 -12.55 20.73
CA PHE A 365 15.38 -11.83 19.46
C PHE A 365 15.64 -10.33 19.62
N HIS A 366 16.43 -9.71 18.72
CA HIS A 366 16.66 -8.26 18.71
C HIS A 366 16.96 -7.68 17.34
N LEU A 367 16.67 -6.40 17.19
CA LEU A 367 17.07 -5.56 16.07
C LEU A 367 18.31 -4.72 16.45
N ARG A 368 19.35 -4.72 15.61
CA ARG A 368 20.64 -4.01 15.74
C ARG A 368 21.06 -3.46 14.38
N ASN A 369 21.20 -2.15 14.23
CA ASN A 369 21.75 -1.52 13.01
C ASN A 369 21.10 -2.04 11.71
N GLY A 370 19.76 -2.20 11.71
CA GLY A 370 19.01 -2.77 10.58
C GLY A 370 19.03 -4.30 10.45
N ASN A 371 19.90 -4.98 11.20
CA ASN A 371 19.99 -6.45 11.27
C ASN A 371 19.16 -7.03 12.41
N ILE A 372 18.47 -8.12 12.13
CA ILE A 372 17.68 -8.90 13.08
C ILE A 372 18.51 -10.10 13.52
N HIS A 373 18.69 -10.25 14.83
CA HIS A 373 19.41 -11.34 15.46
C HIS A 373 18.44 -12.23 16.23
N LEU A 374 18.41 -13.52 15.88
CA LEU A 374 17.64 -14.55 16.57
C LEU A 374 18.58 -15.65 17.07
N LYS A 375 18.69 -15.81 18.39
CA LYS A 375 19.49 -16.87 19.02
C LYS A 375 18.58 -17.89 19.68
N PHE A 376 18.76 -19.16 19.37
CA PHE A 376 18.13 -20.27 20.09
C PHE A 376 19.15 -20.81 21.11
N HIS A 377 18.90 -20.65 22.41
CA HIS A 377 19.76 -21.13 23.49
C HIS A 377 19.82 -22.66 23.58
N ALA A 378 18.75 -23.37 23.19
CA ALA A 378 18.71 -24.84 23.26
C ALA A 378 19.69 -25.48 22.27
N SER A 379 19.63 -25.06 21.01
CA SER A 379 20.53 -25.53 19.97
C SER A 379 21.86 -24.78 20.02
N GLY A 380 21.86 -23.49 20.35
CA GLY A 380 23.00 -22.58 20.17
C GLY A 380 23.03 -21.91 18.78
N ASN A 381 22.03 -22.17 17.92
CA ASN A 381 21.96 -21.58 16.59
C ASN A 381 21.69 -20.07 16.66
N HIS A 382 22.37 -19.31 15.81
CA HIS A 382 22.25 -17.85 15.76
C HIS A 382 22.02 -17.41 14.32
N TYR A 383 20.80 -16.95 14.06
CA TYR A 383 20.35 -16.47 12.77
C TYR A 383 20.45 -14.94 12.70
N VAL A 384 20.96 -14.43 11.58
CA VAL A 384 21.05 -12.99 11.28
C VAL A 384 20.51 -12.72 9.89
N TRP A 385 19.70 -11.68 9.74
CA TRP A 385 19.19 -11.19 8.45
C TRP A 385 18.78 -9.71 8.52
N SER A 386 18.56 -9.08 7.38
CA SER A 386 18.08 -7.69 7.29
C SER A 386 16.72 -7.65 6.58
N LYS A 387 15.92 -6.61 6.84
CA LYS A 387 14.64 -6.40 6.15
C LYS A 387 14.85 -5.95 4.70
N VAL A 388 13.94 -6.32 3.80
CA VAL A 388 13.86 -5.76 2.44
C VAL A 388 13.30 -4.34 2.42
N THR A 389 13.43 -3.69 1.26
CA THR A 389 12.89 -2.36 0.99
C THR A 389 11.37 -2.40 0.83
N SER A 390 10.68 -1.49 1.51
CA SER A 390 9.25 -1.19 1.31
C SER A 390 9.08 0.02 0.40
N THR A 391 8.28 -0.11 -0.65
CA THR A 391 7.99 0.98 -1.60
C THR A 391 6.52 1.39 -1.50
N VAL A 392 6.27 2.69 -1.28
CA VAL A 392 4.92 3.27 -1.35
C VAL A 392 4.69 3.74 -2.79
N HIS A 393 3.69 3.16 -3.44
CA HIS A 393 3.27 3.54 -4.79
C HIS A 393 2.12 4.54 -4.75
N ASN A 394 1.92 5.25 -5.86
CA ASN A 394 0.82 6.20 -6.07
C ASN A 394 0.81 7.37 -5.07
N ILE A 395 1.99 7.82 -4.62
CA ILE A 395 2.11 8.95 -3.68
C ILE A 395 1.47 10.23 -4.25
N ILE A 396 1.58 10.44 -5.56
CA ILE A 396 1.08 11.64 -6.26
C ILE A 396 -0.38 11.48 -6.69
N VAL A 397 -0.70 10.42 -7.44
CA VAL A 397 -2.02 10.19 -8.03
C VAL A 397 -2.39 8.72 -7.88
N GLY A 398 -3.64 8.48 -7.47
CA GLY A 398 -4.22 7.14 -7.29
C GLY A 398 -4.28 6.69 -5.83
N LYS A 399 -4.76 5.46 -5.62
CA LYS A 399 -4.83 4.85 -4.29
C LYS A 399 -3.42 4.43 -3.86
N LEU A 400 -2.96 4.91 -2.70
CA LEU A 400 -1.71 4.49 -2.07
C LEU A 400 -1.70 2.98 -1.84
N TRP A 401 -0.59 2.34 -2.14
CA TRP A 401 -0.36 0.93 -1.81
C TRP A 401 1.11 0.64 -1.59
N LEU A 402 1.40 -0.43 -0.85
CA LEU A 402 2.73 -0.84 -0.45
C LEU A 402 3.18 -2.09 -1.21
N ASP A 403 4.43 -2.09 -1.64
CA ASP A 403 5.14 -3.27 -2.15
C ASP A 403 6.38 -3.58 -1.30
N GLN A 404 6.78 -4.84 -1.29
CA GLN A 404 7.99 -5.32 -0.62
C GLN A 404 8.87 -6.00 -1.66
N SER A 405 10.09 -5.51 -1.84
CA SER A 405 10.98 -6.03 -2.88
C SER A 405 12.45 -6.03 -2.47
N GLY A 406 13.20 -7.00 -2.99
CA GLY A 406 14.61 -7.20 -2.68
C GLY A 406 14.90 -8.65 -2.25
N ASP A 407 16.12 -8.88 -1.81
CA ASP A 407 16.58 -10.20 -1.38
C ASP A 407 16.91 -10.18 0.13
N ILE A 408 16.49 -11.22 0.86
CA ILE A 408 16.92 -11.47 2.24
C ILE A 408 17.86 -12.67 2.24
N ILE A 409 19.00 -12.53 2.91
CA ILE A 409 19.89 -13.65 3.22
C ILE A 409 19.83 -13.89 4.73
N ILE A 410 19.24 -15.01 5.12
CA ILE A 410 19.23 -15.45 6.52
C ILE A 410 20.41 -16.40 6.72
N MET A 411 21.36 -16.01 7.57
CA MET A 411 22.57 -16.78 7.85
C MET A 411 22.54 -17.35 9.26
N ASN A 412 22.77 -18.66 9.40
CA ASN A 412 23.09 -19.27 10.68
C ASN A 412 24.60 -19.21 10.93
N HIS A 413 25.03 -18.38 11.88
CA HIS A 413 26.45 -18.16 12.16
C HIS A 413 27.16 -19.39 12.73
N ARG A 414 26.42 -20.33 13.31
CA ARG A 414 26.99 -21.53 13.96
C ARG A 414 27.43 -22.59 12.96
N ASN A 415 26.58 -22.94 11.99
CA ASN A 415 26.83 -24.03 11.05
C ASN A 415 26.90 -23.57 9.57
N LYS A 416 26.75 -22.27 9.33
CA LYS A 416 26.81 -21.63 8.01
C LYS A 416 25.65 -21.99 7.06
N ASP A 417 24.61 -22.67 7.55
CA ASP A 417 23.37 -22.83 6.79
C ASP A 417 22.82 -21.45 6.42
N LYS A 418 22.28 -21.34 5.21
CA LYS A 418 21.79 -20.06 4.67
C LYS A 418 20.46 -20.25 3.96
N CYS A 419 19.59 -19.24 4.06
CA CYS A 419 18.37 -19.15 3.27
C CYS A 419 18.41 -17.87 2.44
N HIS A 420 18.30 -18.01 1.12
CA HIS A 420 18.12 -16.88 0.23
C HIS A 420 16.63 -16.76 -0.08
N LEU A 421 16.00 -15.67 0.35
CA LEU A 421 14.65 -15.29 0.00
C LEU A 421 14.69 -14.16 -1.02
N LYS A 422 13.81 -14.22 -2.00
CA LYS A 422 13.63 -13.22 -3.04
C LYS A 422 12.19 -12.74 -3.04
N PHE A 423 12.02 -11.45 -2.79
CA PHE A 423 10.75 -10.73 -2.89
C PHE A 423 10.67 -10.13 -4.29
N SER A 424 9.78 -10.70 -5.11
CA SER A 424 9.60 -10.25 -6.48
C SER A 424 8.97 -8.85 -6.47
N PRO A 425 9.63 -7.83 -7.05
CA PRO A 425 9.04 -6.51 -7.17
C PRO A 425 7.79 -6.57 -8.04
N TYR A 426 6.82 -5.72 -7.72
CA TYR A 426 5.67 -5.51 -8.57
C TYR A 426 6.12 -5.03 -9.96
N SER A 427 5.54 -5.62 -10.99
CA SER A 427 5.81 -5.25 -12.38
C SER A 427 4.53 -5.37 -13.20
N TYR A 428 4.15 -4.26 -13.85
CA TYR A 428 2.94 -4.17 -14.67
C TYR A 428 2.93 -5.16 -15.85
N PHE A 429 4.11 -5.51 -16.37
CA PHE A 429 4.26 -6.40 -17.53
C PHE A 429 4.51 -7.86 -17.14
N SER A 430 4.68 -8.15 -15.85
CA SER A 430 4.91 -9.52 -15.40
C SER A 430 3.60 -10.29 -15.32
N ARG A 431 3.65 -11.56 -15.72
CA ARG A 431 2.57 -12.54 -15.48
C ARG A 431 2.76 -13.28 -14.15
N ASP A 432 3.78 -12.95 -13.37
CA ASP A 432 4.00 -13.54 -12.07
C ASP A 432 2.91 -13.12 -11.07
N VAL A 433 2.67 -13.99 -10.10
CA VAL A 433 1.81 -13.69 -8.95
C VAL A 433 2.37 -12.45 -8.23
N PRO A 434 1.56 -11.41 -7.96
CA PRO A 434 2.02 -10.24 -7.21
C PRO A 434 2.46 -10.67 -5.80
N ARG A 435 3.38 -9.92 -5.18
CA ARG A 435 3.86 -10.15 -3.80
C ARG A 435 4.51 -11.52 -3.58
N LYS A 436 4.94 -12.15 -4.67
CA LYS A 436 5.56 -13.47 -4.66
C LYS A 436 6.88 -13.44 -3.91
N VAL A 437 7.03 -14.41 -3.02
CA VAL A 437 8.28 -14.71 -2.32
C VAL A 437 8.72 -16.11 -2.69
N THR A 438 9.97 -16.25 -3.11
CA THR A 438 10.60 -17.54 -3.37
C THR A 438 11.90 -17.63 -2.59
N GLY A 439 12.32 -18.82 -2.19
CA GLY A 439 13.62 -18.97 -1.58
C GLY A 439 14.17 -20.38 -1.63
N VAL A 440 15.44 -20.48 -1.25
CA VAL A 440 16.18 -21.75 -1.19
C VAL A 440 16.93 -21.80 0.13
N VAL A 441 16.71 -22.87 0.89
CA VAL A 441 17.49 -23.18 2.09
C VAL A 441 18.62 -24.12 1.70
N MET A 442 19.84 -23.70 2.02
CA MET A 442 21.08 -24.42 1.74
C MET A 442 21.82 -24.72 3.04
N ASP A 443 22.56 -25.82 3.05
CA ASP A 443 23.54 -26.10 4.10
C ASP A 443 24.80 -25.23 3.95
N GLY A 444 25.73 -25.36 4.90
CA GLY A 444 27.02 -24.67 4.88
C GLY A 444 27.91 -24.99 3.67
N GLU A 445 27.65 -26.10 2.96
CA GLU A 445 28.37 -26.48 1.73
C GLU A 445 27.73 -25.84 0.48
N GLY A 446 26.55 -25.24 0.62
CA GLY A 446 25.80 -24.61 -0.46
C GLY A 446 24.86 -25.56 -1.19
N CYS A 447 24.65 -26.79 -0.69
CA CYS A 447 23.69 -27.73 -1.26
C CYS A 447 22.27 -27.34 -0.85
N GLY A 448 21.35 -27.25 -1.82
CA GLY A 448 19.95 -26.89 -1.58
C GLY A 448 19.14 -28.05 -1.04
N HIS A 449 18.48 -27.86 0.11
CA HIS A 449 17.64 -28.89 0.76
C HIS A 449 16.14 -28.58 0.72
N TYR A 450 15.76 -27.30 0.72
CA TYR A 450 14.36 -26.90 0.66
C TYR A 450 14.15 -25.73 -0.29
N ILE A 451 13.03 -25.76 -1.01
CA ILE A 451 12.47 -24.62 -1.73
C ILE A 451 11.36 -24.03 -0.89
N LEU A 452 11.39 -22.71 -0.75
CA LEU A 452 10.36 -21.94 -0.09
C LEU A 452 9.57 -21.18 -1.15
N SER A 453 8.24 -21.18 -1.08
CA SER A 453 7.38 -20.45 -2.00
C SER A 453 6.10 -19.95 -1.33
N GLY A 454 5.68 -18.74 -1.69
CA GLY A 454 4.46 -18.14 -1.15
C GLY A 454 4.25 -16.71 -1.60
N THR A 455 3.41 -15.98 -0.87
CA THR A 455 3.28 -14.53 -0.99
C THR A 455 3.33 -13.91 0.41
N TRP A 456 4.00 -12.77 0.55
CA TRP A 456 4.21 -12.14 1.86
C TRP A 456 2.92 -11.62 2.49
N ASP A 457 1.83 -11.52 1.73
CA ASP A 457 0.51 -11.09 2.16
C ASP A 457 -0.47 -12.23 2.48
N ASP A 458 -0.13 -13.49 2.22
CA ASP A 458 -1.05 -14.62 2.40
C ASP A 458 -0.45 -15.81 3.12
N LYS A 459 0.57 -16.47 2.54
CA LYS A 459 1.12 -17.73 3.09
C LYS A 459 2.54 -18.02 2.64
N MET A 460 3.20 -18.92 3.38
CA MET A 460 4.51 -19.47 3.03
C MET A 460 4.51 -21.00 3.15
N GLU A 461 5.06 -21.68 2.15
CA GLU A 461 5.18 -23.14 2.09
C GLU A 461 6.65 -23.55 1.85
N SER A 462 7.00 -24.76 2.29
CA SER A 462 8.29 -25.40 2.03
C SER A 462 8.14 -26.74 1.33
N ALA A 463 8.95 -26.99 0.32
CA ALA A 463 9.05 -28.26 -0.37
C ALA A 463 10.48 -28.81 -0.24
N LYS A 464 10.63 -30.04 0.27
CA LYS A 464 11.95 -30.69 0.42
C LYS A 464 12.48 -31.14 -0.94
N ILE A 465 13.74 -30.85 -1.23
CA ILE A 465 14.42 -31.23 -2.47
C ILE A 465 14.84 -32.70 -2.36
N ILE A 466 14.59 -33.47 -3.43
CA ILE A 466 14.98 -34.88 -3.55
C ILE A 466 16.21 -35.00 -4.46
N GLU A 467 16.15 -34.34 -5.62
CA GLU A 467 17.23 -34.32 -6.61
C GLU A 467 17.39 -32.91 -7.20
N SER A 468 18.63 -32.49 -7.42
CA SER A 468 18.99 -31.28 -8.13
C SER A 468 19.61 -31.65 -9.48
N SER A 469 18.86 -31.52 -10.57
CA SER A 469 19.42 -31.70 -11.91
C SER A 469 19.98 -30.37 -12.42
N HIS A 470 21.28 -30.33 -12.71
CA HIS A 470 21.89 -29.24 -13.48
C HIS A 470 21.50 -29.42 -14.95
N GLY A 471 20.57 -28.59 -15.43
CA GLY A 471 20.15 -28.60 -16.83
C GLY A 471 21.34 -28.32 -17.75
N SER A 472 21.78 -29.35 -18.47
CA SER A 472 22.76 -29.21 -19.55
C SER A 472 22.02 -28.82 -20.83
N GLY A 473 22.03 -27.53 -21.20
CA GLY A 473 21.64 -27.11 -22.54
C GLY A 473 21.05 -25.71 -22.67
N GLY A 474 21.72 -24.88 -23.48
CA GLY A 474 21.18 -23.63 -24.03
C GLY A 474 22.18 -22.48 -23.96
N SER A 475 22.87 -22.22 -25.07
CA SER A 475 23.61 -20.98 -25.29
C SER A 475 22.68 -19.79 -25.06
N GLU A 476 23.16 -18.80 -24.30
CA GLU A 476 22.49 -17.56 -23.88
C GLU A 476 21.56 -17.63 -22.64
N GLY A 477 22.13 -17.30 -21.48
CA GLY A 477 21.46 -16.49 -20.45
C GLY A 477 20.56 -17.19 -19.43
N LYS A 478 21.16 -17.57 -18.29
CA LYS A 478 20.57 -18.10 -17.03
C LYS A 478 20.16 -19.57 -17.07
N GLN A 479 21.09 -20.44 -16.65
CA GLN A 479 20.78 -21.81 -16.24
C GLN A 479 19.69 -21.80 -15.16
N LYS A 480 18.51 -22.36 -15.47
CA LYS A 480 17.45 -22.60 -14.50
C LYS A 480 17.70 -23.98 -13.87
N THR A 481 18.18 -24.02 -12.63
CA THR A 481 18.22 -25.25 -11.85
C THR A 481 16.78 -25.72 -11.61
N VAL A 482 16.44 -26.91 -12.10
CA VAL A 482 15.14 -27.53 -11.85
C VAL A 482 15.30 -28.48 -10.67
N TYR A 483 14.56 -28.20 -9.60
CA TYR A 483 14.54 -29.06 -8.41
C TYR A 483 13.35 -30.00 -8.49
N GLN A 484 13.59 -31.29 -8.25
CA GLN A 484 12.52 -32.23 -7.97
C GLN A 484 12.24 -32.22 -6.48
N THR A 485 11.02 -31.86 -6.09
CA THR A 485 10.64 -31.70 -4.68
C THR A 485 9.51 -32.64 -4.26
N LEU A 486 9.44 -32.92 -2.96
CA LEU A 486 8.25 -33.48 -2.34
C LEU A 486 7.08 -32.47 -2.36
N PRO A 487 5.83 -32.92 -2.09
CA PRO A 487 4.69 -32.02 -1.94
C PRO A 487 4.97 -30.90 -0.92
N PRO A 488 4.53 -29.65 -1.21
CA PRO A 488 4.77 -28.52 -0.32
C PRO A 488 4.01 -28.68 1.00
N LYS A 489 4.66 -28.26 2.09
CA LYS A 489 4.09 -28.19 3.45
C LYS A 489 3.90 -26.74 3.85
N LEU A 490 2.71 -26.41 4.36
CA LEU A 490 2.41 -25.08 4.89
C LEU A 490 3.27 -24.77 6.13
N LEU A 491 4.00 -23.67 6.08
CA LEU A 491 4.78 -23.15 7.19
C LEU A 491 3.99 -22.09 7.95
N TRP A 492 3.45 -21.11 7.22
CA TRP A 492 2.77 -19.93 7.74
C TRP A 492 1.58 -19.54 6.87
N LYS A 493 0.53 -19.02 7.51
CA LYS A 493 -0.66 -18.45 6.87
C LYS A 493 -1.06 -17.19 7.65
N LYS A 494 -1.35 -16.11 6.95
CA LYS A 494 -1.81 -14.85 7.51
C LYS A 494 -3.12 -15.03 8.29
N TYR A 495 -3.21 -14.41 9.47
CA TYR A 495 -4.46 -14.37 10.22
C TYR A 495 -5.50 -13.49 9.52
N PRO A 496 -6.79 -13.87 9.55
CA PRO A 496 -7.84 -12.99 9.04
C PRO A 496 -7.85 -11.69 9.84
N LEU A 497 -8.11 -10.58 9.14
CA LEU A 497 -8.33 -9.31 9.81
C LEU A 497 -9.67 -9.35 10.57
N PRO A 498 -9.79 -8.59 11.68
CA PRO A 498 -11.06 -8.39 12.36
C PRO A 498 -12.14 -7.81 11.42
N GLU A 499 -13.40 -8.03 11.75
CA GLU A 499 -14.51 -7.38 11.04
C GLU A 499 -14.39 -5.84 11.14
N ASN A 500 -14.68 -5.15 10.04
CA ASN A 500 -14.57 -3.69 9.92
C ASN A 500 -13.15 -3.14 10.16
N ALA A 501 -12.10 -3.93 9.91
CA ALA A 501 -10.72 -3.49 10.07
C ALA A 501 -10.40 -2.22 9.28
N GLU A 502 -11.05 -1.98 8.15
CA GLU A 502 -10.93 -0.74 7.36
C GLU A 502 -11.26 0.53 8.15
N ASN A 503 -12.14 0.43 9.15
CA ASN A 503 -12.49 1.52 10.06
C ASN A 503 -11.51 1.62 11.23
N MET A 504 -10.69 0.60 11.46
CA MET A 504 -9.71 0.51 12.55
C MET A 504 -8.29 0.44 12.02
N HIS A 505 -7.97 1.26 11.02
CA HIS A 505 -6.62 1.37 10.43
C HIS A 505 -6.05 0.04 9.89
N TYR A 506 -6.90 -0.92 9.52
CA TYR A 506 -6.54 -2.28 9.13
C TYR A 506 -5.66 -3.01 10.16
N PHE A 507 -5.87 -2.73 11.45
CA PHE A 507 -5.12 -3.37 12.52
C PHE A 507 -5.41 -4.88 12.60
N SER A 508 -4.34 -5.66 12.80
CA SER A 508 -4.45 -7.07 13.18
C SER A 508 -4.99 -7.21 14.60
N SER A 509 -5.36 -8.43 14.98
CA SER A 509 -5.78 -8.71 16.36
C SER A 509 -4.70 -8.33 17.38
N LEU A 510 -3.41 -8.52 17.06
CA LEU A 510 -2.33 -8.08 17.94
C LEU A 510 -2.24 -6.54 17.98
N ALA A 511 -2.24 -5.89 16.81
CA ALA A 511 -2.11 -4.43 16.71
C ALA A 511 -3.20 -3.69 17.50
N LEU A 512 -4.43 -4.21 17.50
CA LEU A 512 -5.51 -3.69 18.33
C LEU A 512 -5.17 -3.66 19.82
N THR A 513 -4.39 -4.61 20.33
CA THR A 513 -4.03 -4.67 21.77
C THR A 513 -2.80 -3.84 22.14
N LEU A 514 -2.02 -3.34 21.18
CA LEU A 514 -0.69 -2.78 21.47
C LEU A 514 -0.75 -1.46 22.24
N ASN A 515 -1.80 -0.66 22.01
CA ASN A 515 -2.01 0.62 22.67
C ASN A 515 -3.11 0.59 23.75
N GLU A 516 -3.54 -0.61 24.15
CA GLU A 516 -4.41 -0.79 25.31
C GLU A 516 -3.64 -0.41 26.58
N LEU A 517 -4.25 0.40 27.46
CA LEU A 517 -3.61 0.81 28.72
C LEU A 517 -3.33 -0.40 29.60
N GLU A 518 -2.12 -0.44 30.15
CA GLU A 518 -1.70 -1.45 31.12
C GLU A 518 -1.16 -0.74 32.37
N ASP A 519 -1.51 -1.27 33.54
CA ASP A 519 -1.10 -0.72 34.82
C ASP A 519 0.38 -1.00 35.10
N GLY A 520 1.05 -0.04 35.73
CA GLY A 520 2.43 -0.20 36.19
C GLY A 520 3.47 -0.25 35.07
N VAL A 521 3.16 0.29 33.88
CA VAL A 521 4.12 0.59 32.81
C VAL A 521 5.03 1.77 33.21
N ALA A 522 6.18 1.92 32.54
CA ALA A 522 7.05 3.07 32.74
C ALA A 522 6.36 4.39 32.31
N PRO A 523 6.67 5.55 32.93
CA PRO A 523 6.11 6.84 32.52
C PRO A 523 6.50 7.26 31.09
N THR A 524 7.52 6.62 30.52
CA THR A 524 7.97 6.80 29.14
C THR A 524 7.35 5.80 28.16
N ASP A 525 6.39 4.95 28.59
CA ASP A 525 5.76 3.96 27.71
C ASP A 525 4.85 4.61 26.66
N SER A 526 4.89 4.16 25.40
CA SER A 526 4.09 4.71 24.30
C SER A 526 2.57 4.71 24.58
N ARG A 527 2.05 3.86 25.48
CA ARG A 527 0.62 3.91 25.86
C ARG A 527 0.24 5.18 26.61
N LEU A 528 1.19 5.87 27.22
CA LEU A 528 0.99 7.11 27.95
C LEU A 528 1.20 8.36 27.09
N ARG A 529 1.57 8.17 25.81
CA ARG A 529 1.86 9.25 24.87
C ARG A 529 0.56 9.99 24.45
N PRO A 530 0.38 11.28 24.79
CA PRO A 530 -0.93 11.93 24.72
C PRO A 530 -1.45 12.17 23.29
N ASP A 531 -0.61 12.62 22.35
CA ASP A 531 -0.98 12.83 20.94
C ASP A 531 -1.49 11.53 20.28
N GLN A 532 -0.80 10.42 20.54
CA GLN A 532 -1.19 9.10 20.06
C GLN A 532 -2.55 8.64 20.64
N ARG A 533 -2.80 8.92 21.93
CA ARG A 533 -4.05 8.55 22.62
C ARG A 533 -5.23 9.38 22.13
N LEU A 534 -5.04 10.68 21.93
CA LEU A 534 -6.05 11.57 21.34
C LEU A 534 -6.41 11.13 19.92
N MET A 535 -5.41 10.72 19.11
CA MET A 535 -5.66 10.20 17.77
C MET A 535 -6.50 8.91 17.81
N GLU A 536 -6.17 7.97 18.70
CA GLU A 536 -6.94 6.73 18.87
C GLU A 536 -8.39 7.00 19.30
N ALA A 537 -8.62 8.05 20.09
CA ALA A 537 -9.94 8.49 20.52
C ALA A 537 -10.73 9.25 19.42
N GLY A 538 -10.11 9.53 18.27
CA GLY A 538 -10.73 10.30 17.18
C GLY A 538 -10.63 11.82 17.33
N LEU A 539 -9.92 12.31 18.34
CA LEU A 539 -9.72 13.73 18.65
C LEU A 539 -8.51 14.28 17.88
N TRP A 540 -8.62 14.36 16.56
CA TRP A 540 -7.46 14.58 15.67
C TRP A 540 -6.86 16.00 15.75
N ASP A 541 -7.67 17.03 16.00
CA ASP A 541 -7.17 18.41 16.13
C ASP A 541 -6.35 18.57 17.42
N GLU A 542 -6.85 18.01 18.52
CA GLU A 542 -6.14 17.96 19.81
C GLU A 542 -4.87 17.11 19.71
N ALA A 543 -4.94 15.98 19.00
CA ALA A 543 -3.77 15.14 18.72
C ALA A 543 -2.69 15.91 17.93
N ASN A 544 -3.08 16.71 16.92
CA ASN A 544 -2.16 17.55 16.17
C ASN A 544 -1.50 18.61 17.06
N ALA A 545 -2.26 19.27 17.94
CA ALA A 545 -1.73 20.26 18.87
C ALA A 545 -0.74 19.65 19.88
N GLU A 546 -1.10 18.52 20.50
CA GLU A 546 -0.22 17.81 21.43
C GLU A 546 1.04 17.29 20.73
N LYS A 547 0.91 16.78 19.49
CA LYS A 547 2.07 16.35 18.69
C LYS A 547 3.07 17.50 18.50
N GLN A 548 2.58 18.69 18.14
CA GLN A 548 3.43 19.87 18.01
C GLN A 548 4.12 20.22 19.33
N CYS A 549 3.39 20.21 20.45
CA CYS A 549 3.95 20.50 21.78
C CYS A 549 5.08 19.53 22.16
N LEU A 550 4.86 18.21 21.97
CA LEU A 550 5.85 17.18 22.26
C LEU A 550 7.10 17.33 21.40
N GLU A 551 6.93 17.53 20.09
CA GLU A 551 8.05 17.69 19.17
C GLU A 551 8.85 18.97 19.47
N GLU A 552 8.19 20.09 19.76
CA GLU A 552 8.85 21.35 20.14
C GLU A 552 9.66 21.22 21.42
N ARG A 553 9.12 20.51 22.42
CA ARG A 553 9.81 20.21 23.68
C ARG A 553 11.07 19.37 23.43
N GLN A 554 10.95 18.31 22.63
CA GLN A 554 12.09 17.48 22.26
C GLN A 554 13.16 18.27 21.48
N ARG A 555 12.75 19.18 20.59
CA ARG A 555 13.65 20.09 19.85
C ARG A 555 14.39 21.04 20.79
N LEU A 556 13.71 21.59 21.79
CA LEU A 556 14.33 22.46 22.79
C LEU A 556 15.37 21.71 23.62
N GLU A 557 15.05 20.50 24.09
CA GLU A 557 16.00 19.67 24.85
C GLU A 557 17.21 19.23 24.02
N ARG A 558 17.01 18.98 22.72
CA ARG A 558 18.13 18.72 21.80
C ARG A 558 19.06 19.92 21.69
N ARG A 559 18.50 21.12 21.42
CA ARG A 559 19.28 22.37 21.32
C ARG A 559 20.05 22.68 22.60
N LYS A 560 19.46 22.43 23.77
CA LYS A 560 20.16 22.57 25.06
C LYS A 560 21.36 21.64 25.15
N ARG A 561 21.20 20.36 24.78
CA ARG A 561 22.31 19.38 24.76
C ARG A 561 23.40 19.74 23.77
N GLU A 562 23.06 20.19 22.57
CA GLU A 562 24.02 20.62 21.56
C GLU A 562 24.81 21.85 22.03
N ALA A 563 24.12 22.84 22.62
CA ALA A 563 24.79 24.00 23.20
C ALA A 563 25.73 23.62 24.36
N GLN A 564 25.30 22.71 25.24
CA GLN A 564 26.16 22.17 26.31
C GLN A 564 27.35 21.38 25.78
N ALA A 565 27.16 20.58 24.73
CA ALA A 565 28.22 19.83 24.07
C ALA A 565 29.26 20.77 23.42
N ASN A 566 28.81 21.84 22.76
CA ASN A 566 29.69 22.84 22.16
C ASN A 566 30.51 23.57 23.24
N LEU A 567 29.87 23.97 24.35
CA LEU A 567 30.57 24.58 25.49
C LEU A 567 31.59 23.62 26.12
N ALA A 568 31.24 22.34 26.28
CA ALA A 568 32.17 21.33 26.78
C ALA A 568 33.39 21.17 25.85
N LEU A 569 33.17 21.17 24.53
CA LEU A 569 34.23 21.09 23.54
C LEU A 569 35.15 22.33 23.59
N GLU A 570 34.60 23.53 23.74
CA GLU A 570 35.36 24.77 23.94
C GLU A 570 36.19 24.74 25.23
N GLU A 571 35.68 24.11 26.28
CA GLU A 571 36.38 23.90 27.56
C GLU A 571 37.36 22.71 27.55
N GLY A 572 37.50 22.00 26.42
CA GLY A 572 38.34 20.80 26.31
C GLY A 572 37.84 19.59 27.10
N LYS A 573 36.56 19.57 27.46
CA LYS A 573 35.87 18.45 28.13
C LYS A 573 35.15 17.58 27.11
N GLU A 574 35.02 16.29 27.40
CA GLU A 574 34.21 15.38 26.58
C GLU A 574 32.73 15.78 26.66
N ALA A 575 32.07 15.87 25.50
CA ALA A 575 30.65 16.15 25.42
C ALA A 575 29.83 14.94 25.92
N GLU A 576 28.93 15.19 26.87
CA GLU A 576 28.08 14.14 27.42
C GLU A 576 26.98 13.77 26.41
N SER A 577 27.14 12.63 25.73
CA SER A 577 26.15 12.14 24.77
C SER A 577 24.95 11.52 25.49
N HIS A 578 23.74 11.62 24.90
CA HIS A 578 22.55 10.97 25.46
C HIS A 578 22.79 9.46 25.62
N GLN A 579 22.62 8.98 26.86
CA GLN A 579 22.74 7.57 27.20
C GLN A 579 21.35 6.95 27.38
N PRO A 580 21.02 5.88 26.64
CA PRO A 580 19.79 5.12 26.87
C PRO A 580 19.73 4.50 28.27
N LEU A 581 18.53 4.43 28.81
CA LEU A 581 18.30 4.01 30.18
C LEU A 581 18.35 2.49 30.33
N TRP A 582 17.83 1.72 29.36
CA TRP A 582 17.67 0.26 29.47
C TRP A 582 18.61 -0.53 28.57
N PHE A 583 19.34 0.17 27.72
CA PHE A 583 20.29 -0.40 26.76
C PHE A 583 21.68 0.20 26.96
N GLU A 584 22.70 -0.47 26.46
CA GLU A 584 24.08 0.03 26.46
C GLU A 584 24.78 -0.30 25.14
N LYS A 585 25.67 0.59 24.68
CA LYS A 585 26.46 0.35 23.47
C LYS A 585 27.54 -0.69 23.79
N ARG A 586 27.56 -1.81 23.07
CA ARG A 586 28.59 -2.85 23.10
C ARG A 586 29.17 -3.08 21.71
N THR A 587 30.50 -3.10 21.63
CA THR A 587 31.23 -3.50 20.44
C THR A 587 31.41 -5.01 20.44
N ASP A 588 31.03 -5.65 19.34
CA ASP A 588 31.25 -7.07 19.12
C ASP A 588 32.74 -7.31 18.88
N THR A 589 33.37 -8.18 19.67
CA THR A 589 34.80 -8.46 19.58
C THR A 589 35.19 -9.24 18.33
N GLU A 590 34.24 -9.93 17.70
CA GLU A 590 34.48 -10.73 16.49
C GLU A 590 34.24 -9.92 15.21
N THR A 591 33.22 -9.06 15.19
CA THR A 591 32.87 -8.27 13.99
C THR A 591 33.38 -6.83 14.03
N GLY A 592 33.77 -6.30 15.19
CA GLY A 592 34.14 -4.89 15.37
C GLY A 592 32.96 -3.92 15.30
N GLU A 593 31.75 -4.40 15.00
CA GLU A 593 30.55 -3.56 14.92
C GLU A 593 30.10 -3.16 16.33
N SER A 594 29.51 -1.97 16.47
CA SER A 594 28.83 -1.53 17.69
C SER A 594 27.33 -1.83 17.66
N SER A 595 26.76 -2.29 18.78
CA SER A 595 25.32 -2.55 18.99
C SER A 595 24.86 -1.81 20.21
N TYR A 596 23.56 -1.58 20.33
CA TYR A 596 22.97 -1.51 21.66
C TYR A 596 22.43 -2.86 22.12
N VAL A 597 22.71 -3.22 23.37
CA VAL A 597 22.26 -4.46 24.01
C VAL A 597 21.51 -4.11 25.27
N TYR A 598 20.39 -4.82 25.53
CA TYR A 598 19.66 -4.69 26.78
C TYR A 598 20.54 -5.05 27.96
N LYS A 599 20.72 -4.10 28.88
CA LYS A 599 21.62 -4.25 30.04
C LYS A 599 20.92 -4.80 31.29
N GLY A 600 19.60 -4.95 31.25
CA GLY A 600 18.77 -5.31 32.42
C GLY A 600 18.20 -4.08 33.11
N GLY A 601 17.45 -4.28 34.19
CA GLY A 601 16.94 -3.22 35.05
C GLY A 601 15.49 -2.83 34.80
N TYR A 602 15.00 -2.88 33.55
CA TYR A 602 13.63 -2.48 33.22
C TYR A 602 12.58 -3.34 33.94
N TRP A 603 12.69 -4.67 33.82
CA TRP A 603 11.71 -5.58 34.43
C TRP A 603 11.82 -5.57 35.95
N GLU A 604 13.04 -5.44 36.47
CA GLU A 604 13.27 -5.33 37.91
C GLU A 604 12.72 -4.00 38.49
N ALA A 605 12.78 -2.91 37.73
CA ALA A 605 12.15 -1.63 38.05
C ALA A 605 10.62 -1.77 38.02
N LYS A 606 10.07 -2.43 37.01
CA LYS A 606 8.64 -2.75 36.92
C LYS A 606 8.16 -3.59 38.11
N ASP A 607 8.86 -4.66 38.45
CA ASP A 607 8.51 -5.52 39.58
C ASP A 607 8.48 -4.75 40.92
N ARG A 608 9.35 -3.73 41.06
CA ARG A 608 9.39 -2.84 42.24
C ARG A 608 8.49 -1.61 42.11
N GLN A 609 7.90 -1.37 40.94
CA GLN A 609 7.20 -0.13 40.60
C GLN A 609 8.04 1.14 40.90
N ASP A 610 9.34 1.07 40.61
CA ASP A 610 10.29 2.16 40.84
C ASP A 610 10.76 2.75 39.51
N TRP A 611 10.12 3.86 39.12
CA TRP A 611 10.42 4.59 37.89
C TRP A 611 11.24 5.87 38.13
N SER A 612 11.89 6.00 39.29
CA SER A 612 12.65 7.20 39.66
C SER A 612 13.76 7.59 38.67
N GLN A 613 14.25 6.63 37.88
CA GLN A 613 15.28 6.85 36.86
C GLN A 613 14.71 7.29 35.51
N CYS A 614 13.39 7.18 35.29
CA CYS A 614 12.77 7.53 34.02
C CYS A 614 12.65 9.05 33.86
N PRO A 615 13.06 9.61 32.70
CA PRO A 615 12.84 11.02 32.40
C PRO A 615 11.36 11.33 32.13
N ALA A 616 10.95 12.57 32.36
CA ALA A 616 9.65 13.08 31.93
C ALA A 616 9.75 13.56 30.48
N ILE A 617 9.11 12.84 29.55
CA ILE A 617 9.20 13.10 28.10
C ILE A 617 7.88 13.45 27.41
N PHE A 618 6.74 13.19 28.07
CA PHE A 618 5.40 13.55 27.60
C PHE A 618 4.92 14.86 28.22
#